data_AF-A0A7M5XN68-F1
#
_entry.id   AF-A0A7M5XN68-F1
#
_cell.length_a   1.000
_cell.length_b   1.000
_cell.length_c   1.000
_cell.angle_alpha   90.00
_cell.angle_beta   90.00
_cell.angle_gamma   90.00
#
_symmetry.space_group_name_H-M   'P 1'
#
loop_
_entity.id
_entity.type
_entity.pdbx_description
1 polymer ?
#
loop_
_entity_poly.entity_id
_entity_poly.type
_entity_poly.pdbx_seq_one_letter_code
_entity_poly.pdbx_strand_id
1 'polypeptide(L)'
;MKQTPTVQNLDKILPETTQTMEGETFELMYNVQLNCTPVLSWLMISCIARFTDSLTEDERQSLRDEATLLFREESGSTFEERLSKSEKIDTFILEIIRLNTPHLAGTYGRARKDFVMESKTGRYQIHKDDLLCTFVYAIHRDEEVFEDPFKLKMTRDRKIIENQNVCFGSPLVMEPTVNNHKCPADRVMINVLKMFLAHFTRCDVNITSDVTCSYTSSERLACTDEPLVVEKFVYKE
;
A
#
# COMPACT_ATOMS: atom_id res chain seq x y z
N MET A 1 -1.06 -28.60 -3.99
CA MET A 1 -1.09 -27.36 -3.19
C MET A 1 0.03 -27.42 -2.18
N LYS A 2 0.93 -26.43 -2.14
CA LYS A 2 1.84 -26.29 -1.00
C LYS A 2 0.97 -26.03 0.23
N GLN A 3 1.19 -26.78 1.30
CA GLN A 3 0.41 -26.65 2.54
C GLN A 3 0.55 -25.21 3.05
N THR A 4 -0.56 -24.49 3.23
CA THR A 4 -0.53 -23.17 3.85
C THR A 4 0.06 -23.32 5.25
N PRO A 5 1.11 -22.56 5.60
CA PRO A 5 1.67 -22.56 6.94
C PRO A 5 0.58 -22.37 7.99
N THR A 6 0.46 -23.32 8.91
CA THR A 6 -0.36 -23.16 10.12
C THR A 6 0.55 -22.69 11.24
N VAL A 7 0.03 -21.91 12.19
CA VAL A 7 0.76 -21.52 13.42
C VAL A 7 1.42 -22.73 14.10
N GLN A 8 0.78 -23.91 14.01
CA GLN A 8 1.26 -25.20 14.54
C GLN A 8 2.54 -25.76 13.87
N ASN A 9 3.04 -25.15 12.79
CA ASN A 9 4.24 -25.59 12.08
C ASN A 9 5.26 -24.47 11.93
N LEU A 10 5.16 -23.38 12.71
CA LEU A 10 6.10 -22.25 12.63
C LEU A 10 7.54 -22.70 12.86
N ASP A 11 7.76 -23.64 13.79
CA ASP A 11 9.05 -24.23 14.16
C ASP A 11 9.75 -24.90 12.97
N LYS A 12 8.99 -25.30 11.95
CA LYS A 12 9.50 -25.95 10.73
C LYS A 12 9.81 -24.96 9.60
N ILE A 13 9.39 -23.71 9.75
CA ILE A 13 9.38 -22.69 8.70
C ILE A 13 10.23 -21.48 9.09
N LEU A 14 10.28 -21.17 10.39
CA LEU A 14 11.15 -20.15 10.95
C LEU A 14 12.58 -20.70 11.01
N PRO A 15 13.60 -19.90 10.62
CA PRO A 15 14.99 -20.25 10.89
C PRO A 15 15.19 -20.36 12.41
N GLU A 16 16.20 -21.11 12.87
CA GLU A 16 16.52 -21.17 14.31
C GLU A 16 16.72 -19.75 14.85
N THR A 17 15.80 -19.32 15.73
CA THR A 17 15.89 -18.03 16.40
C THR A 17 16.25 -18.24 17.88
N THR A 18 16.72 -17.18 18.53
CA THR A 18 16.93 -17.17 19.98
C THR A 18 15.63 -16.87 20.76
N GLN A 19 14.50 -16.69 20.07
CA GLN A 19 13.23 -16.39 20.70
C GLN A 19 12.53 -17.65 21.20
N THR A 20 11.63 -17.48 22.16
CA THR A 20 10.73 -18.55 22.58
C THR A 20 9.60 -18.70 21.58
N MET A 21 8.99 -19.89 21.49
CA MET A 21 7.80 -20.13 20.67
C MET A 21 6.66 -19.12 20.95
N GLU A 22 6.51 -18.74 22.22
CA GLU A 22 5.54 -17.72 22.63
C GLU A 22 5.89 -16.34 22.05
N GLY A 23 7.17 -15.94 22.09
CA GLY A 23 7.65 -14.71 21.47
C GLY A 23 7.43 -14.70 19.96
N GLU A 24 7.77 -15.78 19.27
CA GLU A 24 7.57 -15.91 17.82
C GLU A 24 6.08 -15.86 17.44
N THR A 25 5.22 -16.51 18.24
CA THR A 25 3.76 -16.47 18.06
C THR A 25 3.21 -15.07 18.27
N PHE A 26 3.68 -14.36 19.30
CA PHE A 26 3.27 -12.99 19.58
C PHE A 26 3.70 -12.04 18.46
N GLU A 27 4.94 -12.14 17.99
CA GLU A 27 5.45 -11.34 16.86
C GLU A 27 4.63 -11.59 15.59
N LEU A 28 4.31 -12.86 15.27
CA LEU A 28 3.46 -13.17 14.13
C LEU A 28 2.06 -12.56 14.27
N MET A 29 1.43 -12.72 15.44
CA MET A 29 0.12 -12.15 15.73
C MET A 29 0.14 -10.63 15.59
N TYR A 30 1.15 -9.97 16.17
CA TYR A 30 1.32 -8.52 16.11
C TYR A 30 1.46 -8.04 14.67
N ASN A 31 2.31 -8.70 13.87
CA ASN A 31 2.49 -8.33 12.47
C ASN A 31 1.22 -8.53 11.65
N VAL A 32 0.50 -9.64 11.82
CA VAL A 32 -0.72 -9.90 11.04
C VAL A 32 -1.87 -8.96 11.47
N GLN A 33 -2.09 -8.80 12.78
CA GLN A 33 -3.24 -8.07 13.32
C GLN A 33 -3.05 -6.56 13.35
N LEU A 34 -1.83 -6.07 13.57
CA LEU A 34 -1.57 -4.64 13.66
C LEU A 34 -0.98 -4.07 12.36
N ASN A 35 0.02 -4.73 11.77
CA ASN A 35 0.70 -4.19 10.58
C ASN A 35 -0.06 -4.52 9.29
N CYS A 36 -0.56 -5.74 9.12
CA CYS A 36 -1.17 -6.17 7.87
C CYS A 36 -2.65 -5.83 7.78
N THR A 37 -3.48 -6.35 8.69
CA THR A 37 -4.94 -6.35 8.55
C THR A 37 -5.55 -4.93 8.50
N PRO A 38 -5.19 -3.98 9.38
CA PRO A 38 -5.77 -2.64 9.38
C PRO A 38 -5.37 -1.88 8.12
N VAL A 39 -4.08 -1.92 7.77
CA VAL A 39 -3.53 -1.24 6.59
C VAL A 39 -4.16 -1.75 5.30
N LEU A 40 -4.25 -3.09 5.13
CA LEU A 40 -4.90 -3.68 3.98
C LEU A 40 -6.37 -3.28 3.90
N SER A 41 -7.09 -3.31 5.03
CA SER A 41 -8.51 -2.91 5.07
C SER A 41 -8.71 -1.46 4.65
N TRP A 42 -7.89 -0.52 5.16
CA TRP A 42 -7.95 0.89 4.77
C TRP A 42 -7.64 1.10 3.29
N LEU A 43 -6.59 0.45 2.77
CA LEU A 43 -6.22 0.57 1.37
C LEU A 43 -7.25 -0.08 0.43
N MET A 44 -7.88 -1.18 0.83
CA MET A 44 -9.00 -1.79 0.07
C MET A 44 -10.21 -0.86 0.02
N ILE A 45 -10.59 -0.23 1.15
CA ILE A 45 -11.65 0.78 1.20
C ILE A 45 -11.31 1.96 0.30
N SER A 46 -10.06 2.44 0.36
CA SER A 46 -9.58 3.52 -0.52
C SER A 46 -9.60 3.13 -1.99
N CYS A 47 -9.25 1.89 -2.34
CA CYS A 47 -9.38 1.38 -3.69
C CYS A 47 -10.83 1.45 -4.16
N ILE A 48 -11.79 0.98 -3.35
CA ILE A 48 -13.21 1.03 -3.66
C ILE A 48 -13.68 2.47 -3.90
N ALA A 49 -13.39 3.37 -2.96
CA ALA A 49 -13.80 4.77 -3.02
C ALA A 49 -13.25 5.46 -4.27
N ARG A 50 -11.94 5.37 -4.50
CA ARG A 50 -11.27 6.03 -5.62
C ARG A 50 -11.62 5.42 -6.97
N PHE A 51 -11.81 4.10 -7.03
CA PHE A 51 -12.31 3.45 -8.24
C PHE A 51 -13.70 3.97 -8.62
N THR A 52 -14.57 4.15 -7.63
CA THR A 52 -15.98 4.53 -7.84
C THR A 52 -16.13 6.01 -8.19
N ASP A 53 -15.46 6.91 -7.47
CA ASP A 53 -15.71 8.35 -7.56
C ASP A 53 -14.62 9.13 -8.30
N SER A 54 -13.36 8.70 -8.23
CA SER A 54 -12.23 9.48 -8.76
C SER A 54 -11.83 9.12 -10.19
N LEU A 55 -12.22 7.95 -10.69
CA LEU A 55 -11.95 7.52 -12.06
C LEU A 55 -13.06 7.91 -13.02
N THR A 56 -12.70 8.14 -14.28
CA THR A 56 -13.66 8.18 -15.39
C THR A 56 -14.17 6.77 -15.72
N GLU A 57 -15.26 6.67 -16.48
CA GLU A 57 -15.77 5.37 -16.90
C GLU A 57 -14.79 4.62 -17.81
N ASP A 58 -14.07 5.34 -18.69
CA ASP A 58 -13.05 4.75 -19.55
C ASP A 58 -11.87 4.19 -18.75
N GLU A 59 -11.43 4.89 -17.69
CA GLU A 59 -10.39 4.38 -16.79
C GLU A 59 -10.85 3.16 -16.00
N ARG A 60 -12.08 3.18 -15.48
CA ARG A 60 -12.68 2.00 -14.81
C ARG A 60 -12.77 0.82 -15.77
N GLN A 61 -13.21 1.04 -17.00
CA GLN A 61 -13.32 -0.01 -18.01
C GLN A 61 -11.94 -0.56 -18.38
N SER A 62 -10.95 0.31 -18.53
CA SER A 62 -9.56 -0.07 -18.80
C SER A 62 -8.96 -0.98 -17.71
N LEU A 63 -9.31 -0.74 -16.43
CA LEU A 63 -8.95 -1.61 -15.30
C LEU A 63 -9.73 -2.93 -15.31
N ARG A 64 -11.04 -2.90 -15.62
CA ARG A 64 -11.88 -4.10 -15.79
C ARG A 64 -11.32 -5.02 -16.88
N ASP A 65 -10.89 -4.46 -18.00
CA ASP A 65 -10.33 -5.20 -19.12
C ASP A 65 -9.02 -5.88 -18.73
N GLU A 66 -8.10 -5.15 -18.08
CA GLU A 66 -6.83 -5.73 -17.60
C GLU A 66 -7.07 -6.82 -16.53
N ALA A 67 -8.00 -6.59 -15.59
CA ALA A 67 -8.39 -7.60 -14.61
C ALA A 67 -9.00 -8.84 -15.27
N THR A 68 -9.77 -8.69 -16.35
CA THR A 68 -10.33 -9.82 -17.10
C THR A 68 -9.21 -10.66 -17.73
N LEU A 69 -8.19 -10.02 -18.31
CA LEU A 69 -7.03 -10.71 -18.89
C LEU A 69 -6.23 -11.49 -17.82
N LEU A 70 -6.13 -10.95 -16.60
CA LEU A 70 -5.43 -11.61 -15.50
C LEU A 70 -5.98 -13.01 -15.19
N PHE A 71 -7.31 -13.17 -15.26
CA PHE A 71 -8.00 -14.43 -14.97
C PHE A 71 -8.23 -15.33 -16.19
N ARG A 72 -7.91 -14.87 -17.40
CA ARG A 72 -7.96 -15.75 -18.58
C ARG A 72 -6.80 -16.75 -18.49
N GLU A 73 -7.14 -18.02 -18.64
CA GLU A 73 -6.13 -19.06 -18.80
C GLU A 73 -5.50 -18.92 -20.19
N GLU A 74 -4.27 -18.42 -20.23
CA GLU A 74 -3.45 -18.39 -21.44
C GLU A 74 -2.41 -19.51 -21.39
N SER A 75 -2.23 -20.22 -22.50
CA SER A 75 -1.26 -21.30 -22.59
C SER A 75 0.16 -20.76 -22.35
N GLY A 76 0.83 -21.26 -21.31
CA GLY A 76 2.24 -20.96 -21.06
C GLY A 76 2.53 -19.74 -20.17
N SER A 77 1.52 -19.10 -19.56
CA SER A 77 1.74 -18.11 -18.51
C SER A 77 1.14 -18.55 -17.18
N THR A 78 1.89 -18.35 -16.09
CA THR A 78 1.40 -18.50 -14.71
C THR A 78 0.57 -17.29 -14.30
N PHE A 79 -0.27 -17.45 -13.27
CA PHE A 79 -1.04 -16.32 -12.74
C PHE A 79 -0.11 -15.23 -12.20
N GLU A 80 0.98 -15.62 -11.54
CA GLU A 80 1.99 -14.72 -11.00
C GLU A 80 2.67 -13.89 -12.10
N GLU A 81 3.00 -14.51 -13.23
CA GLU A 81 3.54 -13.79 -14.40
C GLU A 81 2.53 -12.80 -14.96
N ARG A 82 1.26 -13.17 -15.08
CA ARG A 82 0.20 -12.23 -15.53
C ARG A 82 0.01 -11.09 -14.52
N LEU A 83 0.02 -11.40 -13.22
CA LEU A 83 -0.09 -10.41 -12.16
C LEU A 83 1.08 -9.42 -12.23
N SER A 84 2.32 -9.89 -12.42
CA SER A 84 3.48 -8.99 -12.54
C SER A 84 3.46 -8.03 -13.74
N LYS A 85 2.61 -8.29 -14.74
CA LYS A 85 2.47 -7.50 -15.98
C LYS A 85 1.24 -6.58 -16.00
N SER A 86 0.46 -6.52 -14.92
CA SER A 86 -0.77 -5.70 -14.84
C SER A 86 -0.44 -4.23 -14.58
N GLU A 87 0.05 -3.51 -15.58
CA GLU A 87 0.60 -2.16 -15.43
C GLU A 87 -0.43 -1.13 -14.98
N LYS A 88 -1.68 -1.23 -15.44
CA LYS A 88 -2.72 -0.23 -15.09
C LYS A 88 -3.17 -0.41 -13.65
N ILE A 89 -3.39 -1.66 -13.24
CA ILE A 89 -3.67 -2.03 -11.85
C ILE A 89 -2.50 -1.59 -10.97
N ASP A 90 -1.24 -1.78 -11.38
CA ASP A 90 -0.07 -1.31 -10.63
C ASP A 90 -0.11 0.20 -10.43
N THR A 91 -0.32 0.97 -11.50
CA THR A 91 -0.39 2.44 -11.42
C THR A 91 -1.51 2.88 -10.49
N PHE A 92 -2.69 2.26 -10.58
CA PHE A 92 -3.79 2.57 -9.69
C PHE A 92 -3.42 2.29 -8.22
N ILE A 93 -2.93 1.08 -7.91
CA ILE A 93 -2.55 0.71 -6.53
C ILE A 93 -1.46 1.64 -5.97
N LEU A 94 -0.46 1.98 -6.77
CA LEU A 94 0.61 2.90 -6.36
C LEU A 94 0.08 4.31 -6.10
N GLU A 95 -0.86 4.82 -6.90
CA GLU A 95 -1.55 6.09 -6.63
C GLU A 95 -2.39 6.04 -5.35
N ILE A 96 -3.07 4.93 -5.07
CA ILE A 96 -3.80 4.75 -3.81
C ILE A 96 -2.85 4.81 -2.63
N ILE A 97 -1.71 4.10 -2.67
CA ILE A 97 -0.73 4.13 -1.57
C ILE A 97 -0.13 5.54 -1.41
N ARG A 98 0.11 6.26 -2.51
CA ARG A 98 0.62 7.64 -2.47
C ARG A 98 -0.38 8.58 -1.80
N LEU A 99 -1.63 8.59 -2.25
CA LEU A 99 -2.67 9.50 -1.77
C LEU A 99 -3.13 9.14 -0.35
N ASN A 100 -3.39 7.86 -0.11
CA ASN A 100 -3.98 7.30 1.11
C ASN A 100 -2.95 6.50 1.91
N THR A 101 -1.74 7.05 2.09
CA THR A 101 -0.66 6.36 2.80
C THR A 101 -1.10 6.00 4.24
N PRO A 102 -0.84 4.78 4.72
CA PRO A 102 -1.30 4.34 6.05
C PRO A 102 -0.52 4.99 7.22
N HIS A 103 0.59 5.70 6.97
CA HIS A 103 1.46 6.29 7.99
C HIS A 103 1.46 7.82 7.98
N LEU A 104 0.28 8.43 8.05
CA LEU A 104 0.14 9.88 7.97
C LEU A 104 0.80 10.65 9.12
N ALA A 105 1.02 9.99 10.27
CA ALA A 105 1.75 10.54 11.42
C ALA A 105 3.29 10.57 11.25
N GLY A 106 3.83 9.96 10.17
CA GLY A 106 5.25 9.99 9.89
C GLY A 106 6.05 8.81 10.43
N THR A 107 7.28 8.67 9.93
CA THR A 107 8.29 7.76 10.48
C THR A 107 9.26 8.56 11.34
N TYR A 108 9.68 7.98 12.46
CA TYR A 108 10.60 8.63 13.39
C TYR A 108 11.99 8.01 13.32
N GLY A 109 13.02 8.84 13.49
CA GLY A 109 14.39 8.39 13.58
C GLY A 109 15.18 9.26 14.56
N ARG A 110 16.00 8.65 15.40
CA ARG A 110 16.91 9.40 16.29
C ARG A 110 18.30 9.49 15.66
N ALA A 111 18.83 10.70 15.56
CA ALA A 111 20.16 10.95 15.03
C ALA A 111 21.22 10.25 15.90
N ARG A 112 22.06 9.41 15.30
CA ARG A 112 23.10 8.66 16.04
C ARG A 112 24.40 9.44 16.21
N LYS A 113 24.57 10.51 15.46
CA LYS A 113 25.74 11.40 15.43
C LYS A 113 25.33 12.75 14.87
N ASP A 114 26.17 13.75 15.05
CA ASP A 114 26.02 15.04 14.39
C ASP A 114 26.22 14.89 12.88
N PHE A 115 25.36 15.54 12.09
CA PHE A 115 25.48 15.61 10.64
C PHE A 115 24.77 16.85 10.09
N VAL A 116 25.09 17.21 8.85
CA VAL A 116 24.39 18.28 8.13
C VAL A 116 23.36 17.65 7.19
N MET A 117 22.10 18.02 7.35
CA MET A 117 21.03 17.67 6.44
C MET A 117 20.87 18.77 5.39
N GLU A 118 20.90 18.38 4.12
CA GLU A 118 20.72 19.31 3.00
C GLU A 118 19.31 19.20 2.46
N SER A 119 18.71 20.35 2.15
CA SER A 119 17.41 20.46 1.49
C SER A 119 17.42 21.64 0.52
N LYS A 120 16.32 21.81 -0.22
CA LYS A 120 16.14 22.91 -1.18
C LYS A 120 16.25 24.29 -0.50
N THR A 121 15.84 24.41 0.77
CA THR A 121 15.82 25.68 1.51
C THR A 121 17.11 25.96 2.27
N GLY A 122 18.07 25.03 2.27
CA GLY A 122 19.36 25.22 2.90
C GLY A 122 19.89 23.98 3.62
N ARG A 123 20.86 24.24 4.50
CA ARG A 123 21.61 23.23 5.25
C ARG A 123 21.28 23.35 6.73
N TYR A 124 20.92 22.23 7.33
CA TYR A 124 20.46 22.16 8.72
C TYR A 124 21.44 21.30 9.51
N GLN A 125 22.02 21.85 10.57
CA GLN A 125 22.82 21.06 11.49
C GLN A 125 21.87 20.22 12.35
N ILE A 126 22.04 18.89 12.28
CA ILE A 126 21.35 17.94 13.13
C ILE A 126 22.35 17.44 14.17
N HIS A 127 21.96 17.47 15.42
CA HIS A 127 22.77 17.00 16.53
C HIS A 127 22.46 15.55 16.84
N LYS A 128 23.44 14.86 17.42
CA LYS A 128 23.23 13.55 18.01
C LYS A 128 22.06 13.62 18.99
N ASP A 129 21.25 12.57 18.96
CA ASP A 129 20.04 12.35 19.76
C ASP A 129 18.83 13.22 19.40
N ASP A 130 18.94 14.12 18.42
CA ASP A 130 17.77 14.80 17.83
C ASP A 130 16.75 13.79 17.29
N LEU A 131 15.48 14.04 17.58
CA LEU A 131 14.38 13.25 17.04
C LEU A 131 13.92 13.86 15.71
N LEU A 132 14.11 13.10 14.64
CA LEU A 132 13.64 13.43 13.29
C LEU A 132 12.31 12.74 13.04
N CYS A 133 11.41 13.44 12.35
CA CYS A 133 10.13 12.93 11.90
C CYS A 133 9.96 13.24 10.42
N THR A 134 9.41 12.30 9.66
CA THR A 134 8.99 12.54 8.28
C THR A 134 7.52 12.92 8.24
N PHE A 135 7.15 13.90 7.40
CA PHE A 135 5.73 14.16 7.13
C PHE A 135 5.36 13.58 5.76
N VAL A 136 5.06 12.27 5.75
CA VAL A 136 4.85 11.49 4.51
C VAL A 136 3.74 12.09 3.64
N TYR A 137 2.69 12.65 4.25
CA TYR A 137 1.62 13.35 3.54
C TYR A 137 2.17 14.45 2.61
N ALA A 138 3.07 15.29 3.12
CA ALA A 138 3.68 16.38 2.35
C ALA A 138 4.66 15.84 1.30
N ILE A 139 5.47 14.83 1.63
CA ILE A 139 6.40 14.21 0.68
C ILE A 139 5.66 13.65 -0.54
N HIS A 140 4.52 12.97 -0.32
CA HIS A 140 3.71 12.41 -1.40
C HIS A 140 2.95 13.45 -2.21
N ARG A 141 2.98 14.71 -1.78
CA ARG A 141 2.27 15.84 -2.39
C ARG A 141 3.20 16.99 -2.75
N ASP A 142 4.50 16.76 -2.82
CA ASP A 142 5.46 17.74 -3.32
C ASP A 142 5.18 18.00 -4.81
N GLU A 143 4.73 19.22 -5.13
CA GLU A 143 4.39 19.67 -6.50
C GLU A 143 5.60 19.63 -7.45
N GLU A 144 6.83 19.67 -6.93
CA GLU A 144 8.04 19.54 -7.75
C GLU A 144 8.32 18.09 -8.15
N VAL A 145 7.78 17.12 -7.41
CA VAL A 145 7.91 15.67 -7.70
C VAL A 145 6.69 15.16 -8.45
N PHE A 146 5.50 15.63 -8.06
CA PHE A 146 4.22 15.14 -8.57
C PHE A 146 3.38 16.28 -9.13
N GLU A 147 3.18 16.26 -10.45
CA GLU A 147 2.17 17.12 -11.09
C GLU A 147 0.76 16.78 -10.57
N ASP A 148 -0.04 17.82 -10.28
CA ASP A 148 -1.34 17.73 -9.60
C ASP A 148 -1.31 16.73 -8.41
N PRO A 149 -0.52 17.00 -7.36
CA PRO A 149 -0.23 16.00 -6.33
C PRO A 149 -1.46 15.51 -5.57
N PHE A 150 -2.53 16.30 -5.54
CA PHE A 150 -3.76 15.96 -4.84
C PHE A 150 -4.73 15.11 -5.67
N LYS A 151 -4.48 14.93 -6.97
CA LYS A 151 -5.33 14.16 -7.86
C LYS A 151 -4.77 12.76 -8.09
N LEU A 152 -5.68 11.79 -8.20
CA LEU A 152 -5.35 10.47 -8.74
C LEU A 152 -5.17 10.62 -10.24
N LYS A 153 -4.02 10.17 -10.76
CA LYS A 153 -3.72 10.19 -12.20
C LYS A 153 -3.28 8.82 -12.70
N MET A 154 -4.09 8.19 -13.55
CA MET A 154 -3.76 6.91 -14.20
C MET A 154 -2.60 7.01 -15.20
N THR A 155 -2.20 8.23 -15.56
CA THR A 155 -1.06 8.53 -16.44
C THR A 155 0.25 8.77 -15.70
N ARG A 156 0.27 8.68 -14.36
CA ARG A 156 1.49 8.95 -13.59
C ARG A 156 2.54 7.87 -13.84
N ASP A 157 3.78 8.30 -14.10
CA ASP A 157 4.91 7.37 -14.22
C ASP A 157 5.15 6.66 -12.89
N ARG A 158 4.98 5.34 -12.90
CA ARG A 158 5.19 4.46 -11.74
C ARG A 158 6.59 4.63 -11.17
N LYS A 159 7.62 4.82 -12.00
CA LYS A 159 9.00 4.97 -11.52
C LYS A 159 9.16 6.17 -10.59
N ILE A 160 8.39 7.25 -10.80
CA ILE A 160 8.42 8.39 -9.89
C ILE A 160 7.95 7.94 -8.50
N ILE A 161 6.81 7.24 -8.44
CA ILE A 161 6.24 6.73 -7.19
C ILE A 161 7.19 5.69 -6.55
N GLU A 162 7.71 4.74 -7.32
CA GLU A 162 8.56 3.65 -6.83
C GLU A 162 9.88 4.15 -6.22
N ASN A 163 10.42 5.27 -6.72
CA ASN A 163 11.62 5.90 -6.20
C ASN A 163 11.37 6.81 -4.99
N GLN A 164 10.12 7.16 -4.69
CA GLN A 164 9.76 7.94 -3.50
C GLN A 164 9.56 7.03 -2.27
N ASN A 165 9.59 7.63 -1.07
CA ASN A 165 9.35 6.98 0.22
C ASN A 165 7.88 6.57 0.44
N VAL A 166 7.32 5.79 -0.49
CA VAL A 166 5.89 5.49 -0.61
C VAL A 166 5.42 4.42 0.36
N CYS A 167 6.33 3.58 0.81
CA CYS A 167 6.04 2.48 1.72
C CYS A 167 6.93 2.57 2.95
N PHE A 168 6.33 2.88 4.12
CA PHE A 168 6.98 2.78 5.43
C PHE A 168 8.32 3.52 5.55
N GLY A 169 8.45 4.68 4.89
CA GLY A 169 9.64 5.54 5.00
C GLY A 169 10.85 5.07 4.19
N SER A 170 10.66 4.25 3.15
CA SER A 170 11.73 3.87 2.22
C SER A 170 11.22 3.79 0.77
N PRO A 171 12.11 3.94 -0.24
CA PRO A 171 11.74 3.74 -1.63
C PRO A 171 11.18 2.34 -1.89
N LEU A 172 10.21 2.21 -2.79
CA LEU A 172 9.69 0.89 -3.16
C LEU A 172 10.76 0.03 -3.84
N VAL A 173 11.65 0.66 -4.62
CA VAL A 173 12.79 0.01 -5.29
C VAL A 173 13.85 -0.57 -4.34
N MET A 174 13.85 -0.16 -3.07
CA MET A 174 14.77 -0.69 -2.06
C MET A 174 14.27 -2.05 -1.56
N GLU A 175 15.14 -3.04 -1.37
CA GLU A 175 14.73 -4.31 -0.77
C GLU A 175 14.65 -4.22 0.77
N PRO A 176 13.67 -4.89 1.41
CA PRO A 176 13.68 -5.06 2.85
C PRO A 176 14.84 -5.96 3.27
N THR A 177 15.58 -5.56 4.30
CA THR A 177 16.69 -6.33 4.84
C THR A 177 16.67 -6.27 6.36
N VAL A 178 17.37 -7.20 7.02
CA VAL A 178 17.56 -7.16 8.49
C VAL A 178 18.28 -5.89 8.99
N ASN A 179 18.89 -5.11 8.09
CA ASN A 179 19.65 -3.90 8.40
C ASN A 179 18.90 -2.61 8.06
N ASN A 180 17.66 -2.68 7.59
CA ASN A 180 16.82 -1.52 7.35
C ASN A 180 15.45 -1.68 8.01
N HIS A 181 14.69 -0.57 8.07
CA HIS A 181 13.35 -0.54 8.65
C HIS A 181 12.25 -0.56 7.58
N LYS A 182 12.59 -1.04 6.37
CA LYS A 182 11.62 -1.14 5.29
C LYS A 182 10.65 -2.29 5.61
N CYS A 183 9.36 -2.08 5.29
CA CYS A 183 8.35 -3.10 5.49
C CYS A 183 8.71 -4.41 4.74
N PRO A 184 8.80 -5.54 5.46
CA PRO A 184 9.18 -6.82 4.86
C PRO A 184 8.07 -7.42 3.98
N ALA A 185 6.86 -6.87 4.03
CA ALA A 185 5.68 -7.40 3.34
C ALA A 185 5.11 -6.42 2.30
N ASP A 186 5.88 -5.42 1.84
CA ASP A 186 5.42 -4.41 0.88
C ASP A 186 4.93 -5.03 -0.45
N ARG A 187 5.71 -5.96 -1.02
CA ARG A 187 5.34 -6.69 -2.25
C ARG A 187 4.13 -7.59 -2.04
N VAL A 188 4.00 -8.21 -0.87
CA VAL A 188 2.83 -9.03 -0.52
C VAL A 188 1.59 -8.15 -0.43
N MET A 189 1.68 -7.01 0.25
CA MET A 189 0.61 -6.03 0.36
C MET A 189 0.15 -5.55 -1.02
N ILE A 190 1.08 -5.15 -1.89
CA ILE A 190 0.76 -4.73 -3.25
C ILE A 190 0.05 -5.85 -4.01
N ASN A 191 0.58 -7.08 -4.01
CA ASN A 191 -0.05 -8.20 -4.70
C ASN A 191 -1.46 -8.52 -4.18
N VAL A 192 -1.67 -8.47 -2.87
CA VAL A 192 -3.00 -8.64 -2.25
C VAL A 192 -3.96 -7.56 -2.72
N LEU A 193 -3.53 -6.30 -2.77
CA LEU A 193 -4.36 -5.19 -3.27
C LEU A 193 -4.67 -5.30 -4.76
N LYS A 194 -3.70 -5.75 -5.57
CA LYS A 194 -3.90 -6.02 -7.01
C LYS A 194 -4.95 -7.11 -7.22
N MET A 195 -4.83 -8.22 -6.49
CA MET A 195 -5.81 -9.31 -6.53
C MET A 195 -7.18 -8.83 -6.07
N PHE A 196 -7.24 -8.09 -4.97
CA PHE A 196 -8.47 -7.49 -4.47
C PHE A 196 -9.16 -6.63 -5.54
N LEU A 197 -8.43 -5.69 -6.15
CA LEU A 197 -8.98 -4.84 -7.20
C LEU A 197 -9.44 -5.66 -8.41
N ALA A 198 -8.64 -6.63 -8.84
CA ALA A 198 -8.98 -7.49 -9.96
C ALA A 198 -10.28 -8.28 -9.70
N HIS A 199 -10.49 -8.78 -8.49
CA HIS A 199 -11.77 -9.40 -8.12
C HIS A 199 -12.91 -8.38 -7.99
N PHE A 200 -12.66 -7.23 -7.36
CA PHE A 200 -13.66 -6.18 -7.14
C PHE A 200 -14.21 -5.61 -8.45
N THR A 201 -13.36 -5.43 -9.47
CA THR A 201 -13.77 -4.93 -10.79
C THR A 201 -14.77 -5.85 -11.52
N ARG A 202 -14.84 -7.12 -11.09
CA ARG A 202 -15.80 -8.12 -11.59
C ARG A 202 -17.09 -8.18 -10.76
N CYS A 203 -17.20 -7.36 -9.71
CA CYS A 203 -18.41 -7.24 -8.93
C CYS A 203 -19.34 -6.17 -9.52
N ASP A 204 -20.64 -6.43 -9.40
CA ASP A 204 -21.69 -5.44 -9.53
C ASP A 204 -22.01 -4.90 -8.14
N VAL A 205 -21.58 -3.66 -7.90
CA VAL A 205 -21.60 -3.04 -6.57
C VAL A 205 -22.42 -1.77 -6.61
N ASN A 206 -23.35 -1.61 -5.66
CA ASN A 206 -24.04 -0.35 -5.40
C ASN A 206 -23.64 0.18 -4.03
N ILE A 207 -22.92 1.31 -4.02
CA ILE A 207 -22.47 1.99 -2.80
C ILE A 207 -23.37 3.20 -2.58
N THR A 208 -23.97 3.31 -1.40
CA THR A 208 -24.94 4.36 -1.05
C THR A 208 -24.41 5.37 -0.04
N SER A 209 -23.32 5.04 0.66
CA SER A 209 -22.60 5.97 1.52
C SER A 209 -21.80 7.00 0.72
N ASP A 210 -21.48 8.13 1.34
CA ASP A 210 -20.45 9.04 0.85
C ASP A 210 -19.08 8.34 0.85
N VAL A 211 -18.35 8.46 -0.25
CA VAL A 211 -17.02 7.87 -0.45
C VAL A 211 -15.90 8.91 -0.42
N THR A 212 -16.23 10.13 0.03
CA THR A 212 -15.26 11.21 0.21
C THR A 212 -14.15 10.80 1.19
N CYS A 213 -12.91 11.13 0.84
CA CYS A 213 -11.76 11.07 1.76
C CYS A 213 -11.18 12.48 1.89
N SER A 214 -11.65 13.25 2.87
CA SER A 214 -11.21 14.64 3.09
C SER A 214 -9.97 14.76 3.98
N TYR A 215 -9.52 13.65 4.59
CA TYR A 215 -8.40 13.61 5.55
C TYR A 215 -8.66 14.44 6.82
N THR A 216 -9.92 14.77 7.11
CA THR A 216 -10.32 15.55 8.29
C THR A 216 -10.53 14.67 9.53
N SER A 217 -10.83 13.39 9.35
CA SER A 217 -10.98 12.43 10.44
C SER A 217 -9.64 11.82 10.84
N SER A 218 -9.19 12.07 12.08
CA SER A 218 -7.98 11.46 12.65
C SER A 218 -8.09 9.93 12.81
N GLU A 219 -9.32 9.41 12.87
CA GLU A 219 -9.59 7.97 13.04
C GLU A 219 -9.54 7.20 11.71
N ARG A 220 -9.74 7.90 10.58
CA ARG A 220 -9.90 7.32 9.24
C ARG A 220 -9.03 7.99 8.19
N LEU A 221 -7.87 8.48 8.62
CA LEU A 221 -6.92 9.27 7.84
C LEU A 221 -6.51 8.63 6.49
N ALA A 222 -6.55 7.30 6.38
CA ALA A 222 -6.16 6.56 5.17
C ALA A 222 -7.34 5.93 4.40
N CYS A 223 -8.59 6.30 4.69
CA CYS A 223 -9.77 5.79 3.99
C CYS A 223 -10.89 6.84 3.87
N THR A 224 -12.12 6.41 3.55
CA THR A 224 -13.29 7.28 3.49
C THR A 224 -13.56 7.92 4.86
N ASP A 225 -14.21 9.08 4.86
CA ASP A 225 -14.59 9.78 6.10
C ASP A 225 -15.68 8.99 6.84
N GLU A 226 -16.69 8.48 6.11
CA GLU A 226 -17.80 7.68 6.65
C GLU A 226 -17.74 6.20 6.23
N PRO A 227 -18.22 5.25 7.07
CA PRO A 227 -18.16 3.83 6.74
C PRO A 227 -18.82 3.53 5.39
N LEU A 228 -18.23 2.60 4.61
CA LEU A 228 -18.83 2.19 3.34
C LEU A 228 -20.13 1.44 3.60
N VAL A 229 -21.22 1.92 3.01
CA VAL A 229 -22.53 1.25 3.00
C VAL A 229 -22.79 0.71 1.60
N VAL A 230 -22.92 -0.60 1.51
CA VAL A 230 -23.12 -1.33 0.26
C VAL A 230 -24.51 -1.94 0.26
N GLU A 231 -25.36 -1.53 -0.68
CA GLU A 231 -26.71 -2.07 -0.84
C GLU A 231 -26.69 -3.36 -1.67
N LYS A 232 -25.79 -3.44 -2.65
CA LYS A 232 -25.65 -4.57 -3.55
C LYS A 232 -24.18 -4.92 -3.74
N PHE A 233 -23.85 -6.20 -3.64
CA PHE A 233 -22.54 -6.74 -3.96
C PHE A 233 -22.71 -8.12 -4.59
N VAL A 234 -22.57 -8.21 -5.91
CA VAL A 234 -22.73 -9.48 -6.66
C VAL A 234 -21.49 -9.74 -7.48
N TYR A 235 -20.81 -10.84 -7.22
CA TYR A 235 -19.69 -11.28 -8.07
C TYR A 235 -20.22 -11.82 -9.40
N LYS A 236 -19.70 -11.31 -10.53
CA LYS A 236 -20.02 -11.82 -11.86
C LYS A 236 -18.95 -12.84 -12.27
N GLU A 237 -19.39 -14.07 -12.51
CA GLU A 237 -18.56 -15.15 -13.08
C GLU A 237 -18.09 -14.82 -14.50
#